data_AF-A0A9D6RUB2-F1
#
_entry.id   AF-A0A9D6RUB2-F1
#
_cell.length_a   1.000
_cell.length_b   1.000
_cell.length_c   1.000
_cell.angle_alpha   90.00
_cell.angle_beta   90.00
_cell.angle_gamma   90.00
#
_symmetry.space_group_name_H-M   'P 1'
#
loop_
_entity.id
_entity.type
_entity.pdbx_description
1 polymer ?
#
loop_
_entity_poly.entity_id
_entity_poly.type
_entity_poly.pdbx_seq_one_letter_code
_entity_poly.pdbx_strand_id
1 'polypeptide(L)'
;MGPVSLERLPYAAALPALAAGLVLLPRRGLLSAVAGCAILAGIAWQAPLALNLSQYKGLAGALRLPGAQVVAQRFGPLGRVEAVAAPALRHAPGLSLAFTGNLPPQQGLFFDGDGPSVVLDPTGDLSYLDYLTDALSYHLLQAPQVLVLGAGGGAGAQQALQLGARAVTALELNPDVVHIMRQELAGFSGELYSQPPVEVVLAEARGFTETATQRFDLIQLSLVDSFGAAAAGVHASSESYLYTVEAFSAFLAHLQTNGILAITRWAQHPPRDALKVFATAIQALERLGLDPAPRLAAIRSWATSTVLVKPSGLSESDLASIRTFAARRFFDLWYLPGLAEADTNRYNLVDEPVDFRAAQELLSDPEGFYRAYLFNVRPASDDRPYFFHFLKWTTLPKLLSELPGAWAPQVEWGTVLQGATLLQALAAGLLIILFPLLLVGEVRRAAGQIRTGLYFAALGLGYIALEIALIQRLTLFLAHPAYAFATALAGFLAWSGLGSRWSRRLRLSPSGAALLVTLLAIPYSLWLDNVLLPLLAAPLALKVALSLLLIAPLALVMGLPFPLGLSRLAPQPALAAWAWGVNGCASVVGAVLAALVAVSTGISTMALGAAGVYLLAAMTARGSRPQSGG
;
A
#
# COMPACT_ATOMS: atom_id res chain seq x y z
N MET A 1 -28.25 -21.28 -13.51
CA MET A 1 -26.79 -21.43 -13.34
C MET A 1 -26.46 -20.86 -11.98
N GLY A 2 -26.09 -21.69 -11.00
CA GLY A 2 -25.64 -21.18 -9.71
C GLY A 2 -24.40 -20.29 -9.90
N PRO A 3 -24.14 -19.33 -9.00
CA PRO A 3 -22.93 -18.52 -9.07
C PRO A 3 -21.73 -19.47 -9.15
N VAL A 4 -20.90 -19.30 -10.17
CA VAL A 4 -19.62 -20.00 -10.25
C VAL A 4 -18.88 -19.69 -8.96
N SER A 5 -18.58 -20.70 -8.15
CA SER A 5 -17.79 -20.54 -6.92
C SER A 5 -16.50 -19.80 -7.28
N LEU A 6 -16.14 -18.73 -6.55
CA LEU A 6 -14.99 -17.87 -6.86
C LEU A 6 -13.67 -18.63 -7.07
N GLU A 7 -13.52 -19.79 -6.44
CA GLU A 7 -12.40 -20.72 -6.65
C GLU A 7 -12.22 -21.14 -8.12
N ARG A 8 -13.26 -21.00 -8.95
CA ARG A 8 -13.28 -21.42 -10.36
C ARG A 8 -13.18 -20.25 -11.36
N LEU A 9 -13.21 -19.01 -10.88
CA LEU A 9 -13.03 -17.80 -11.69
C LEU A 9 -11.66 -17.73 -12.40
N PRO A 10 -10.53 -18.13 -11.79
CA PRO A 10 -9.25 -18.21 -12.46
C PRO A 10 -9.26 -19.16 -13.66
N TYR A 11 -10.00 -20.27 -13.57
CA TYR A 11 -10.14 -21.24 -14.65
C TYR A 11 -10.95 -20.68 -15.81
N ALA A 12 -12.03 -19.96 -15.52
CA ALA A 12 -12.80 -19.26 -16.54
C ALA A 12 -11.95 -18.17 -17.24
N ALA A 13 -11.12 -17.45 -16.50
CA ALA A 13 -10.22 -16.42 -17.01
C ALA A 13 -9.03 -16.97 -17.82
N ALA A 14 -8.67 -18.24 -17.64
CA ALA A 14 -7.64 -18.91 -18.44
C ALA A 14 -8.13 -19.32 -19.84
N LEU A 15 -9.44 -19.50 -20.04
CA LEU A 15 -10.03 -19.97 -21.31
C LEU A 15 -9.70 -19.05 -22.50
N PRO A 16 -9.76 -17.70 -22.40
CA PRO A 16 -9.34 -16.80 -23.49
C PRO A 16 -7.86 -16.94 -23.85
N ALA A 17 -6.97 -17.10 -22.86
CA ALA A 17 -5.54 -17.26 -23.09
C ALA A 17 -5.23 -18.59 -23.79
N LEU A 18 -5.91 -19.66 -23.37
CA LEU A 18 -5.87 -20.96 -24.03
C LEU A 18 -6.41 -20.89 -25.46
N ALA A 19 -7.55 -20.22 -25.68
CA ALA A 19 -8.12 -20.02 -27.01
C ALA A 19 -7.17 -19.25 -27.94
N ALA A 20 -6.53 -18.19 -27.45
CA ALA A 20 -5.54 -17.43 -28.21
C ALA A 20 -4.30 -18.29 -28.56
N GLY A 21 -3.81 -19.11 -27.62
CA GLY A 21 -2.71 -20.04 -27.86
C GLY A 21 -3.04 -21.11 -28.90
N LEU A 22 -4.28 -21.63 -28.88
CA LEU A 22 -4.77 -22.61 -29.86
C LEU A 22 -4.82 -22.05 -31.28
N VAL A 23 -5.12 -20.77 -31.46
CA VAL A 23 -5.14 -20.11 -32.78
C VAL A 23 -3.73 -19.99 -33.39
N LEU A 24 -2.68 -20.00 -32.57
CA LEU A 24 -1.28 -19.84 -33.00
C LEU A 24 -0.59 -21.18 -33.34
N LEU A 25 -1.20 -22.31 -33.02
CA LEU A 25 -0.59 -23.63 -33.21
C LEU A 25 -0.79 -24.16 -34.65
N PRO A 26 0.23 -24.80 -35.25
CA PRO A 26 0.06 -25.47 -36.52
C PRO A 26 -0.93 -26.64 -36.40
N ARG A 27 -1.76 -26.86 -37.43
CA ARG A 27 -2.87 -27.85 -37.44
C ARG A 27 -2.48 -29.26 -36.97
N ARG A 28 -1.21 -29.66 -37.13
CA ARG A 28 -0.70 -30.98 -36.74
C ARG A 28 -0.57 -31.21 -35.21
N GLY A 29 -0.59 -30.15 -34.40
CA GLY A 29 -0.52 -30.22 -32.92
C GLY A 29 -1.76 -29.69 -32.20
N LEU A 30 -2.78 -29.27 -32.93
CA LEU A 30 -3.97 -28.63 -32.37
C LEU A 30 -4.76 -29.58 -31.48
N LEU A 31 -4.98 -30.83 -31.92
CA LEU A 31 -5.73 -31.84 -31.16
C LEU A 31 -5.04 -32.22 -29.84
N SER A 32 -3.72 -32.40 -29.86
CA SER A 32 -2.92 -32.70 -28.67
C SER A 32 -2.85 -31.52 -27.71
N ALA A 33 -2.77 -30.29 -28.22
CA ALA A 33 -2.86 -29.10 -27.39
C ALA A 33 -4.25 -28.90 -26.78
N VAL A 34 -5.33 -29.07 -27.55
CA VAL A 34 -6.72 -29.02 -27.05
C VAL A 34 -6.94 -30.09 -25.99
N ALA A 35 -6.49 -31.33 -26.24
CA ALA A 35 -6.59 -32.42 -25.28
C ALA A 35 -5.78 -32.14 -24.01
N GLY A 36 -4.54 -31.65 -24.13
CA GLY A 36 -3.71 -31.26 -23.00
C GLY A 36 -4.32 -30.12 -22.17
N CYS A 37 -4.88 -29.11 -22.83
CA CYS A 37 -5.58 -28.00 -22.17
C CYS A 37 -6.88 -28.45 -21.50
N ALA A 38 -7.64 -29.37 -22.12
CA ALA A 38 -8.84 -29.95 -21.53
C ALA A 38 -8.52 -30.85 -20.33
N ILE A 39 -7.41 -31.59 -20.39
CA ILE A 39 -6.91 -32.40 -19.26
C ILE A 39 -6.46 -31.48 -18.12
N LEU A 40 -5.66 -30.45 -18.39
CA LEU A 40 -5.24 -29.48 -17.37
C LEU A 40 -6.44 -28.73 -16.77
N ALA A 41 -7.40 -28.31 -17.59
CA ALA A 41 -8.63 -27.70 -17.13
C ALA A 41 -9.49 -28.67 -16.30
N GLY A 42 -9.56 -29.94 -16.69
CA GLY A 42 -10.26 -31.00 -15.94
C GLY A 42 -9.60 -31.30 -14.59
N ILE A 43 -8.27 -31.41 -14.55
CA ILE A 43 -7.48 -31.59 -13.32
C ILE A 43 -7.69 -30.38 -12.40
N ALA A 44 -7.60 -29.17 -12.95
CA ALA A 44 -7.75 -27.95 -12.17
C ALA A 44 -9.19 -27.75 -11.68
N TRP A 45 -10.20 -28.17 -12.46
CA TRP A 45 -11.61 -28.15 -12.05
C TRP A 45 -11.92 -29.12 -10.90
N GLN A 46 -11.22 -30.25 -10.84
CA GLN A 46 -11.38 -31.25 -9.78
C GLN A 46 -10.48 -30.98 -8.56
N ALA A 47 -9.47 -30.12 -8.69
CA ALA A 47 -8.62 -29.75 -7.57
C ALA A 47 -9.43 -28.98 -6.52
N PRO A 48 -9.54 -29.46 -5.27
CA PRO A 48 -10.17 -28.71 -4.19
C PRO A 48 -9.26 -27.51 -3.86
N LEU A 49 -9.57 -26.35 -4.44
CA LEU A 49 -8.96 -25.07 -4.08
C LEU A 49 -9.58 -24.56 -2.78
N ALA A 50 -9.57 -25.37 -1.72
CA ALA A 50 -9.97 -24.91 -0.41
C ALA A 50 -8.93 -23.89 0.08
N LEU A 51 -9.29 -22.60 0.06
CA LEU A 51 -8.47 -21.54 0.62
C LEU A 51 -8.45 -21.69 2.15
N ASN A 52 -7.40 -22.32 2.66
CA ASN A 52 -7.20 -22.45 4.11
C ASN A 52 -6.83 -21.10 4.71
N LEU A 53 -7.72 -20.58 5.55
CA LEU A 53 -7.46 -19.37 6.31
C LEU A 53 -6.29 -19.63 7.28
N SER A 54 -5.28 -18.77 7.24
CA SER A 54 -4.18 -18.82 8.20
C SER A 54 -4.72 -18.69 9.62
N GLN A 55 -4.22 -19.53 10.53
CA GLN A 55 -4.59 -19.48 11.95
C GLN A 55 -4.20 -18.18 12.67
N TYR A 56 -3.31 -17.38 12.06
CA TYR A 56 -2.84 -16.10 12.58
C TYR A 56 -3.69 -14.91 12.12
N LYS A 57 -4.67 -15.14 11.23
CA LYS A 57 -5.61 -14.10 10.78
C LYS A 57 -6.64 -13.81 11.88
N GLY A 58 -7.04 -12.53 12.00
CA GLY A 58 -8.01 -12.08 12.99
C GLY A 58 -9.34 -12.86 12.94
N LEU A 59 -9.81 -13.17 11.74
CA LEU A 59 -11.01 -13.97 11.52
C LEU A 59 -10.90 -15.40 12.09
N ALA A 60 -9.74 -16.05 11.94
CA ALA A 60 -9.53 -17.39 12.49
C ALA A 60 -9.60 -17.38 14.02
N GLY A 61 -9.10 -16.31 14.65
CA GLY A 61 -9.26 -16.07 16.08
C GLY A 61 -10.72 -15.83 16.48
N ALA A 62 -11.43 -14.97 15.75
CA ALA A 62 -12.83 -14.65 16.03
C ALA A 62 -13.77 -15.86 15.91
N LEU A 63 -13.55 -16.73 14.91
CA LEU A 63 -14.33 -17.96 14.73
C LEU A 63 -14.09 -19.03 15.82
N ARG A 64 -13.04 -18.89 16.63
CA ARG A 64 -12.80 -19.75 17.80
C ARG A 64 -13.54 -19.29 19.05
N LEU A 65 -14.16 -18.10 19.04
CA LEU A 65 -14.94 -17.62 20.17
C LEU A 65 -16.18 -18.49 20.37
N PRO A 66 -16.62 -18.71 21.62
CA PRO A 66 -17.84 -19.46 21.90
C PRO A 66 -19.05 -18.83 21.21
N GLY A 67 -19.80 -19.63 20.45
CA GLY A 67 -20.99 -19.17 19.74
C GLY A 67 -20.69 -18.28 18.52
N ALA A 68 -19.46 -18.24 18.03
CA ALA A 68 -19.10 -17.49 16.83
C ALA A 68 -19.78 -18.04 15.58
N GLN A 69 -20.38 -17.15 14.79
CA GLN A 69 -21.03 -17.47 13.52
C GLN A 69 -20.74 -16.39 12.48
N VAL A 70 -20.52 -16.81 11.23
CA VAL A 70 -20.49 -15.89 10.09
C VAL A 70 -21.94 -15.52 9.76
N VAL A 71 -22.29 -14.25 9.90
CA VAL A 71 -23.66 -13.75 9.69
C VAL A 71 -23.87 -13.11 8.33
N ALA A 72 -22.79 -12.63 7.69
CA ALA A 72 -22.80 -12.15 6.32
C ALA A 72 -21.44 -12.42 5.67
N GLN A 73 -21.44 -12.65 4.36
CA GLN A 73 -20.23 -12.83 3.58
C GLN A 73 -20.44 -12.31 2.17
N ARG A 74 -19.50 -11.52 1.68
CA ARG A 74 -19.46 -11.03 0.31
C ARG A 74 -18.07 -11.13 -0.28
N PHE A 75 -18.06 -11.23 -1.61
CA PHE A 75 -16.86 -11.35 -2.40
C PHE A 75 -16.92 -10.35 -3.53
N GLY A 76 -15.93 -9.47 -3.57
CA GLY A 76 -15.82 -8.43 -4.57
C GLY A 76 -14.42 -8.33 -5.15
N PRO A 77 -14.22 -7.44 -6.13
CA PRO A 77 -12.91 -7.15 -6.70
C PRO A 77 -11.93 -6.53 -5.69
N LEU A 78 -12.43 -6.05 -4.54
CA LEU A 78 -11.64 -5.46 -3.46
C LEU A 78 -11.36 -6.44 -2.31
N GLY A 79 -11.64 -7.74 -2.53
CA GLY A 79 -11.39 -8.79 -1.55
C GLY A 79 -12.67 -9.39 -0.98
N ARG A 80 -12.50 -10.19 0.07
CA ARG A 80 -13.56 -10.88 0.80
C ARG A 80 -13.92 -10.11 2.07
N VAL A 81 -15.21 -9.85 2.27
CA VAL A 81 -15.74 -9.22 3.49
C VAL A 81 -16.60 -10.23 4.23
N GLU A 82 -16.29 -10.45 5.51
CA GLU A 82 -17.01 -11.40 6.38
C GLU A 82 -17.43 -10.72 7.67
N ALA A 83 -18.72 -10.79 7.99
CA ALA A 83 -19.26 -10.36 9.27
C ALA A 83 -19.37 -11.55 10.21
N VAL A 84 -18.79 -11.43 11.40
CA VAL A 84 -18.85 -12.46 12.46
C VAL A 84 -19.54 -11.90 13.69
N ALA A 85 -20.53 -12.63 14.17
CA ALA A 85 -21.16 -12.40 15.46
C ALA A 85 -20.66 -13.44 16.46
N ALA A 86 -20.28 -13.02 17.66
CA ALA A 86 -20.07 -13.91 18.78
C ALA A 86 -20.41 -13.18 20.10
N PRO A 87 -21.08 -13.83 21.07
CA PRO A 87 -21.42 -13.22 22.35
C PRO A 87 -20.22 -12.64 23.11
N ALA A 88 -19.03 -13.23 22.94
CA ALA A 88 -17.78 -12.81 23.57
C ALA A 88 -16.92 -11.87 22.70
N LEU A 89 -17.33 -11.53 21.47
CA LEU A 89 -16.57 -10.64 20.60
C LEU A 89 -16.58 -9.23 21.19
N ARG A 90 -15.40 -8.74 21.57
CA ARG A 90 -15.18 -7.39 22.09
C ARG A 90 -13.94 -6.81 21.45
N HIS A 91 -14.03 -5.56 21.02
CA HIS A 91 -12.95 -4.81 20.43
C HIS A 91 -13.18 -3.32 20.73
N ALA A 92 -12.29 -2.80 21.57
CA ALA A 92 -12.23 -1.40 22.00
C ALA A 92 -10.75 -1.04 22.20
N PRO A 93 -9.98 -0.94 21.10
CA PRO A 93 -8.54 -0.76 21.18
C PRO A 93 -8.22 0.58 21.86
N GLY A 94 -7.38 0.52 22.89
CA GLY A 94 -7.00 1.71 23.65
C GLY A 94 -8.08 2.24 24.59
N LEU A 95 -9.07 1.41 24.94
CA LEU A 95 -10.01 1.72 26.00
C LEU A 95 -9.28 2.08 27.29
N SER A 96 -9.63 3.24 27.83
CA SER A 96 -9.11 3.77 29.08
C SER A 96 -9.29 2.79 30.25
N LEU A 97 -8.26 2.70 31.09
CA LEU A 97 -8.31 1.97 32.36
C LEU A 97 -9.26 2.60 33.40
N ALA A 98 -9.71 3.85 33.17
CA ALA A 98 -10.71 4.52 34.00
C ALA A 98 -12.14 4.06 33.68
N PHE A 99 -12.36 3.36 32.57
CA PHE A 99 -13.69 2.92 32.17
C PHE A 99 -14.15 1.70 32.98
N THR A 100 -15.29 1.84 33.66
CA THR A 100 -15.89 0.77 34.48
C THR A 100 -17.25 0.28 33.95
N GLY A 101 -17.68 0.78 32.79
CA GLY A 101 -18.95 0.39 32.17
C GLY A 101 -18.85 -0.93 31.41
N ASN A 102 -19.92 -1.29 30.72
CA ASN A 102 -19.96 -2.48 29.87
C ASN A 102 -19.80 -2.08 28.40
N LEU A 103 -19.14 -2.94 27.62
CA LEU A 103 -19.15 -2.79 26.17
C LEU A 103 -20.49 -3.29 25.61
N PRO A 104 -21.07 -2.59 24.62
CA PRO A 104 -22.29 -3.02 23.97
C PRO A 104 -22.02 -4.34 23.20
N PRO A 105 -23.06 -5.08 22.80
CA PRO A 105 -22.89 -6.15 21.82
C PRO A 105 -22.17 -5.63 20.57
N GLN A 106 -21.21 -6.41 20.06
CA GLN A 106 -20.44 -6.08 18.87
C GLN A 106 -20.43 -7.23 17.88
N GLN A 107 -20.40 -6.90 16.60
CA GLN A 107 -20.06 -7.82 15.51
C GLN A 107 -18.80 -7.31 14.82
N GLY A 108 -17.97 -8.23 14.32
CA GLY A 108 -16.72 -7.89 13.63
C GLY A 108 -16.85 -8.06 12.13
N LEU A 109 -16.54 -7.02 11.36
CA LEU A 109 -16.26 -7.11 9.93
C LEU A 109 -14.78 -7.43 9.72
N PHE A 110 -14.51 -8.42 8.86
CA PHE A 110 -13.17 -8.87 8.50
C PHE A 110 -12.95 -8.74 6.99
N PHE A 111 -11.78 -8.26 6.61
CA PHE A 111 -11.35 -8.01 5.23
C PHE A 111 -10.21 -8.95 4.89
N ASP A 112 -10.42 -9.91 3.99
CA ASP A 112 -9.43 -10.96 3.68
C ASP A 112 -8.85 -11.65 4.94
N GLY A 113 -9.72 -11.82 5.95
CA GLY A 113 -9.43 -12.41 7.24
C GLY A 113 -8.79 -11.47 8.28
N ASP A 114 -8.49 -10.23 7.92
CA ASP A 114 -7.94 -9.20 8.81
C ASP A 114 -9.06 -8.33 9.43
N GLY A 115 -8.83 -7.75 10.60
CA GLY A 115 -9.82 -7.00 11.36
C GLY A 115 -9.73 -7.30 12.87
N PRO A 116 -10.82 -7.12 13.65
CA PRO A 116 -12.14 -6.68 13.21
C PRO A 116 -12.22 -5.16 13.04
N SER A 117 -13.01 -4.70 12.07
CA SER A 117 -13.72 -3.42 12.16
C SER A 117 -15.06 -3.67 12.84
N VAL A 118 -15.39 -2.98 13.92
CA VAL A 118 -16.59 -3.30 14.70
C VAL A 118 -17.85 -2.61 14.20
N VAL A 119 -18.95 -3.36 14.27
CA VAL A 119 -20.32 -2.89 14.19
C VAL A 119 -20.89 -2.92 15.60
N LEU A 120 -21.54 -1.84 16.01
CA LEU A 120 -22.03 -1.65 17.36
C LEU A 120 -23.56 -1.76 17.39
N ASP A 121 -24.08 -2.42 18.41
CA ASP A 121 -25.50 -2.33 18.75
C ASP A 121 -25.76 -1.00 19.48
N PRO A 122 -26.53 -0.06 18.90
CA PRO A 122 -26.75 1.25 19.50
C PRO A 122 -27.68 1.21 20.72
N THR A 123 -28.34 0.09 21.00
CA THR A 123 -29.19 -0.07 22.20
C THR A 123 -28.38 -0.34 23.47
N GLY A 124 -27.10 -0.72 23.33
CA GLY A 124 -26.19 -0.95 24.44
C GLY A 124 -25.57 0.33 25.04
N ASP A 125 -24.69 0.14 26.02
CA ASP A 125 -23.93 1.23 26.63
C ASP A 125 -22.82 1.73 25.69
N LEU A 126 -23.04 2.90 25.08
CA LEU A 126 -22.07 3.53 24.18
C LEU A 126 -21.10 4.49 24.88
N SER A 127 -21.16 4.61 26.22
CA SER A 127 -20.30 5.54 26.97
C SER A 127 -18.80 5.24 26.82
N TYR A 128 -18.43 4.00 26.53
CA TYR A 128 -17.03 3.62 26.28
C TYR A 128 -16.39 4.39 25.10
N LEU A 129 -17.20 4.86 24.13
CA LEU A 129 -16.74 5.64 22.98
C LEU A 129 -16.14 6.98 23.40
N ASP A 130 -16.51 7.49 24.57
CA ASP A 130 -15.92 8.69 25.19
C ASP A 130 -14.58 8.39 25.91
N TYR A 131 -14.28 7.11 26.15
CA TYR A 131 -13.09 6.63 26.87
C TYR A 131 -12.03 6.04 25.92
N LEU A 132 -12.03 6.48 24.66
CA LEU A 132 -11.00 6.19 23.65
C LEU A 132 -10.13 7.43 23.41
N THR A 133 -8.92 7.27 22.89
CA THR A 133 -7.99 8.39 22.67
C THR A 133 -8.47 9.34 21.58
N ASP A 134 -9.17 8.85 20.55
CA ASP A 134 -9.77 9.68 19.51
C ASP A 134 -11.01 10.46 19.96
N ALA A 135 -11.59 10.13 21.11
CA ALA A 135 -12.67 10.93 21.68
C ALA A 135 -12.24 12.37 22.01
N LEU A 136 -10.92 12.61 22.21
CA LEU A 136 -10.38 13.92 22.59
C LEU A 136 -10.83 15.04 21.64
N SER A 137 -10.86 14.82 20.33
CA SER A 137 -11.24 15.86 19.37
C SER A 137 -12.66 16.37 19.56
N TYR A 138 -13.58 15.53 20.04
CA TYR A 138 -14.96 15.90 20.31
C TYR A 138 -15.13 16.75 21.58
N HIS A 139 -14.15 16.73 22.49
CA HIS A 139 -14.14 17.62 23.67
C HIS A 139 -13.56 19.00 23.37
N LEU A 140 -12.99 19.19 22.17
CA LEU A 140 -12.44 20.46 21.70
C LEU A 140 -13.35 21.17 20.69
N LEU A 141 -14.40 20.51 20.24
CA LEU A 141 -15.33 20.99 19.22
C LEU A 141 -16.77 20.96 19.76
N GLN A 142 -17.60 21.89 19.31
CA GLN A 142 -19.03 21.91 19.64
C GLN A 142 -19.84 21.55 18.40
N ALA A 143 -20.65 20.50 18.50
CA ALA A 143 -21.51 20.00 17.42
C ALA A 143 -20.80 19.91 16.04
N PRO A 144 -19.65 19.21 15.93
CA PRO A 144 -18.82 19.23 14.74
C PRO A 144 -19.49 18.55 13.54
N GLN A 145 -19.17 19.05 12.33
CA GLN A 145 -19.31 18.30 11.08
C GLN A 145 -18.06 17.45 10.84
N VAL A 146 -18.25 16.14 10.77
CA VAL A 146 -17.15 15.16 10.83
C VAL A 146 -16.98 14.44 9.50
N LEU A 147 -15.75 14.32 9.01
CA LEU A 147 -15.36 13.40 7.95
C LEU A 147 -14.65 12.20 8.57
N VAL A 148 -15.24 11.01 8.44
CA VAL A 148 -14.64 9.74 8.88
C VAL A 148 -14.01 9.06 7.66
N LEU A 149 -12.69 8.95 7.64
CA LEU A 149 -11.94 8.26 6.59
C LEU A 149 -11.84 6.76 6.94
N GLY A 150 -12.46 5.89 6.12
CA GLY A 150 -12.47 4.44 6.35
C GLY A 150 -13.56 4.01 7.34
N ALA A 151 -14.82 4.13 6.94
CA ALA A 151 -15.98 3.95 7.81
C ALA A 151 -16.20 2.51 8.28
N GLY A 152 -15.90 1.50 7.44
CA GLY A 152 -15.92 0.08 7.81
C GLY A 152 -17.23 -0.37 8.48
N GLY A 153 -17.14 -0.80 9.74
CA GLY A 153 -18.29 -1.23 10.55
C GLY A 153 -19.09 -0.08 11.17
N GLY A 154 -18.67 1.17 10.95
CA GLY A 154 -19.36 2.37 11.39
C GLY A 154 -18.97 2.87 12.78
N ALA A 155 -17.99 2.26 13.46
CA ALA A 155 -17.58 2.64 14.82
C ALA A 155 -17.25 4.14 14.97
N GLY A 156 -16.47 4.71 14.03
CA GLY A 156 -16.14 6.14 14.03
C GLY A 156 -17.37 7.04 13.79
N ALA A 157 -18.28 6.62 12.92
CA ALA A 157 -19.54 7.34 12.71
C ALA A 157 -20.43 7.29 13.96
N GLN A 158 -20.53 6.13 14.63
CA GLN A 158 -21.27 5.97 15.87
C GLN A 158 -20.66 6.81 17.01
N GLN A 159 -19.33 6.84 17.14
CA GLN A 159 -18.63 7.68 18.11
C GLN A 159 -18.93 9.16 17.85
N ALA A 160 -18.88 9.60 16.59
CA ALA A 160 -19.20 10.96 16.24
C ALA A 160 -20.60 11.36 16.68
N LEU A 161 -21.62 10.54 16.38
CA LEU A 161 -22.99 10.80 16.81
C LEU A 161 -23.13 10.81 18.34
N GLN A 162 -22.54 9.82 19.02
CA GLN A 162 -22.59 9.70 20.48
C GLN A 162 -21.95 10.89 21.19
N LEU A 163 -20.91 11.49 20.59
CA LEU A 163 -20.19 12.66 21.11
C LEU A 163 -20.72 13.98 20.52
N GLY A 164 -21.92 13.97 19.94
CA GLY A 164 -22.68 15.16 19.61
C GLY A 164 -22.36 15.79 18.25
N ALA A 165 -21.76 15.08 17.31
CA ALA A 165 -21.59 15.55 15.93
C ALA A 165 -22.95 15.88 15.28
N ARG A 166 -23.03 17.02 14.58
CA ARG A 166 -24.26 17.45 13.89
C ARG A 166 -24.50 16.70 12.57
N ALA A 167 -23.41 16.27 11.93
CA ALA A 167 -23.42 15.57 10.65
C ALA A 167 -22.11 14.79 10.49
N VAL A 168 -22.19 13.62 9.88
CA VAL A 168 -21.06 12.72 9.63
C VAL A 168 -21.05 12.33 8.16
N THR A 169 -19.97 12.64 7.46
CA THR A 169 -19.67 12.07 6.15
C THR A 169 -18.72 10.89 6.35
N ALA A 170 -19.18 9.68 6.06
CA ALA A 170 -18.47 8.44 6.27
C ALA A 170 -17.99 7.88 4.93
N LEU A 171 -16.66 7.90 4.68
CA LEU A 171 -16.09 7.39 3.44
C LEU A 171 -15.82 5.89 3.55
N GLU A 172 -16.35 5.13 2.60
CA GLU A 172 -16.08 3.70 2.48
C GLU A 172 -15.68 3.38 1.03
N LEU A 173 -14.56 2.66 0.86
CA LEU A 173 -14.07 2.30 -0.46
C LEU A 173 -14.83 1.09 -1.03
N ASN A 174 -15.22 0.16 -0.16
CA ASN A 174 -15.75 -1.13 -0.56
C ASN A 174 -17.29 -1.15 -0.59
N PRO A 175 -17.91 -1.27 -1.79
CA PRO A 175 -19.37 -1.33 -1.90
C PRO A 175 -19.99 -2.55 -1.18
N ASP A 176 -19.24 -3.63 -1.00
CA ASP A 176 -19.73 -4.81 -0.26
C ASP A 176 -19.89 -4.52 1.24
N VAL A 177 -19.06 -3.65 1.82
CA VAL A 177 -19.20 -3.21 3.22
C VAL A 177 -20.47 -2.40 3.39
N VAL A 178 -20.68 -1.40 2.52
CA VAL A 178 -21.89 -0.57 2.55
C VAL A 178 -23.14 -1.42 2.37
N HIS A 179 -23.08 -2.44 1.51
CA HIS A 179 -24.18 -3.38 1.35
C HIS A 179 -24.44 -4.18 2.63
N ILE A 180 -23.41 -4.80 3.21
CA ILE A 180 -23.52 -5.56 4.48
C ILE A 180 -24.12 -4.69 5.58
N MET A 181 -23.67 -3.45 5.73
CA MET A 181 -24.16 -2.52 6.74
C MET A 181 -25.62 -2.08 6.51
N ARG A 182 -26.01 -1.86 5.24
CA ARG A 182 -27.37 -1.40 4.89
C ARG A 182 -28.40 -2.52 4.77
N GLN A 183 -27.98 -3.78 4.69
CA GLN A 183 -28.88 -4.92 4.49
C GLN A 183 -28.68 -5.92 5.63
N GLU A 184 -27.67 -6.77 5.57
CA GLU A 184 -27.49 -7.90 6.48
C GLU A 184 -27.32 -7.47 7.95
N LEU A 185 -26.68 -6.33 8.22
CA LEU A 185 -26.42 -5.78 9.55
C LEU A 185 -27.22 -4.51 9.88
N ALA A 186 -28.19 -4.14 9.04
CA ALA A 186 -28.99 -2.93 9.25
C ALA A 186 -29.72 -2.98 10.60
N GLY A 187 -30.38 -4.10 10.91
CA GLY A 187 -31.10 -4.26 12.17
C GLY A 187 -30.20 -4.25 13.40
N PHE A 188 -29.00 -4.83 13.30
CA PHE A 188 -28.05 -4.87 14.43
C PHE A 188 -27.41 -3.51 14.69
N SER A 189 -27.08 -2.74 13.64
CA SER A 189 -26.45 -1.43 13.74
C SER A 189 -27.45 -0.28 13.99
N GLY A 190 -28.74 -0.57 14.13
CA GLY A 190 -29.80 0.45 14.19
C GLY A 190 -29.84 1.34 12.94
N GLU A 191 -29.61 0.74 11.78
CA GLU A 191 -29.60 1.39 10.46
C GLU A 191 -28.61 2.55 10.32
N LEU A 192 -27.48 2.52 11.04
CA LEU A 192 -26.49 3.61 11.09
C LEU A 192 -26.15 4.21 9.72
N TYR A 193 -25.98 3.37 8.69
CA TYR A 193 -25.60 3.78 7.32
C TYR A 193 -26.75 4.38 6.49
N SER A 194 -27.94 4.42 7.06
CA SER A 194 -29.17 4.99 6.51
C SER A 194 -29.74 6.10 7.40
N GLN A 195 -29.12 6.38 8.55
CA GLN A 195 -29.58 7.44 9.45
C GLN A 195 -29.36 8.83 8.82
N PRO A 196 -30.32 9.78 8.96
CA PRO A 196 -30.21 11.11 8.37
C PRO A 196 -28.92 11.90 8.67
N PRO A 197 -28.32 11.88 9.88
CA PRO A 197 -27.08 12.60 10.15
C PRO A 197 -25.83 11.91 9.57
N VAL A 198 -25.95 10.71 8.96
CA VAL A 198 -24.83 9.96 8.40
C VAL A 198 -24.95 9.85 6.88
N GLU A 199 -24.06 10.54 6.18
CA GLU A 199 -23.90 10.41 4.74
C GLU A 199 -22.77 9.43 4.42
N VAL A 200 -23.12 8.26 3.88
CA VAL A 200 -22.12 7.28 3.43
C VAL A 200 -21.78 7.53 1.97
N VAL A 201 -20.51 7.83 1.70
CA VAL A 201 -19.99 8.10 0.36
C VAL A 201 -19.06 6.98 -0.07
N LEU A 202 -19.37 6.35 -1.21
CA LEU A 202 -18.51 5.34 -1.84
C LEU A 202 -17.36 6.03 -2.58
N ALA A 203 -16.25 6.23 -1.89
CA ALA A 203 -15.07 6.89 -2.44
C ALA A 203 -13.79 6.49 -1.71
N GLU A 204 -12.66 6.59 -2.42
CA GLU A 204 -11.35 6.52 -1.79
C GLU A 204 -11.01 7.87 -1.15
N ALA A 205 -10.45 7.84 0.06
CA ALA A 205 -10.27 9.02 0.90
C ALA A 205 -9.35 10.08 0.29
N ARG A 206 -8.24 9.70 -0.36
CA ARG A 206 -7.33 10.64 -1.04
C ARG A 206 -8.01 11.29 -2.24
N GLY A 207 -8.67 10.52 -3.09
CA GLY A 207 -9.40 11.04 -4.25
C GLY A 207 -10.58 11.95 -3.87
N PHE A 208 -11.30 11.62 -2.79
CA PHE A 208 -12.37 12.47 -2.26
C PHE A 208 -11.80 13.79 -1.72
N THR A 209 -10.76 13.73 -0.88
CA THR A 209 -10.18 14.93 -0.25
C THR A 209 -9.40 15.82 -1.20
N GLU A 210 -9.01 15.35 -2.39
CA GLU A 210 -8.42 16.22 -3.43
C GLU A 210 -9.46 17.02 -4.22
N THR A 211 -10.74 16.65 -4.14
CA THR A 211 -11.80 17.24 -5.00
C THR A 211 -13.03 17.71 -4.26
N ALA A 212 -13.17 17.37 -2.99
CA ALA A 212 -14.23 17.84 -2.13
C ALA A 212 -14.20 19.37 -2.07
N THR A 213 -15.37 20.00 -2.20
CA THR A 213 -15.51 21.44 -1.97
C THR A 213 -15.93 21.75 -0.53
N GLN A 214 -16.45 20.73 0.15
CA GLN A 214 -16.93 20.80 1.53
C GLN A 214 -15.75 20.83 2.51
N ARG A 215 -15.90 21.64 3.57
CA ARG A 215 -14.95 21.74 4.67
C ARG A 215 -15.53 21.17 5.96
N PHE A 216 -14.68 20.56 6.77
CA PHE A 216 -15.09 19.81 7.96
C PHE A 216 -14.52 20.44 9.25
N ASP A 217 -15.25 20.31 10.36
CA ASP A 217 -14.77 20.71 11.68
C ASP A 217 -13.81 19.65 12.25
N LEU A 218 -14.02 18.38 11.89
CA LEU A 218 -13.16 17.27 12.27
C LEU A 218 -12.95 16.34 11.07
N ILE A 219 -11.68 16.04 10.76
CA ILE A 219 -11.33 14.92 9.87
C ILE A 219 -10.67 13.86 10.73
N GLN A 220 -11.22 12.65 10.74
CA GLN A 220 -10.76 11.54 11.57
C GLN A 220 -10.23 10.40 10.72
N LEU A 221 -9.02 9.94 11.06
CA LEU A 221 -8.37 8.75 10.52
C LEU A 221 -7.96 7.84 11.69
N SER A 222 -8.89 6.97 12.11
CA SER A 222 -8.69 6.07 13.26
C SER A 222 -8.57 4.62 12.82
N LEU A 223 -7.38 4.03 12.96
CA LEU A 223 -7.14 2.58 12.83
C LEU A 223 -7.73 1.94 11.55
N VAL A 224 -7.68 2.65 10.42
CA VAL A 224 -8.20 2.17 9.12
C VAL A 224 -7.53 0.85 8.69
N ASP A 225 -6.32 0.58 9.19
CA ASP A 225 -5.58 -0.66 8.93
C ASP A 225 -5.65 -1.61 10.12
N SER A 226 -5.79 -2.91 9.84
CA SER A 226 -5.85 -3.94 10.88
C SER A 226 -4.53 -4.06 11.68
N PHE A 227 -4.63 -4.34 12.98
CA PHE A 227 -3.49 -4.51 13.89
C PHE A 227 -2.55 -5.65 13.46
N GLY A 228 -3.10 -6.80 13.10
CA GLY A 228 -2.32 -8.02 12.85
C GLY A 228 -1.35 -7.88 11.68
N ALA A 229 -1.75 -7.13 10.66
CA ALA A 229 -0.93 -6.90 9.48
C ALA A 229 0.11 -5.78 9.68
N ALA A 230 -0.17 -4.81 10.57
CA ALA A 230 0.80 -3.81 11.02
C ALA A 230 1.88 -4.41 11.95
N ALA A 231 1.50 -5.31 12.87
CA ALA A 231 2.42 -5.90 13.85
C ALA A 231 3.45 -6.88 13.25
N ALA A 232 3.08 -7.62 12.19
CA ALA A 232 3.98 -8.59 11.56
C ALA A 232 4.91 -7.98 10.48
N GLY A 233 4.83 -6.67 10.22
CA GLY A 233 5.60 -5.99 9.18
C GLY A 233 5.30 -6.46 7.75
N VAL A 234 4.17 -7.15 7.54
CA VAL A 234 3.74 -7.68 6.24
C VAL A 234 3.39 -6.54 5.27
N HIS A 235 2.99 -5.39 5.81
CA HIS A 235 2.70 -4.17 5.06
C HIS A 235 3.90 -3.23 4.84
N ALA A 236 5.12 -3.62 5.25
CA ALA A 236 6.29 -2.73 5.13
C ALA A 236 6.58 -2.30 3.68
N SER A 237 6.09 -3.05 2.69
CA SER A 237 6.20 -2.70 1.26
C SER A 237 4.86 -2.40 0.60
N SER A 238 3.77 -2.34 1.38
CA SER A 238 2.47 -1.90 0.88
C SER A 238 2.44 -0.39 0.81
N GLU A 239 2.02 0.15 -0.33
CA GLU A 239 1.80 1.58 -0.49
C GLU A 239 0.57 2.03 0.33
N SER A 240 0.71 3.11 1.09
CA SER A 240 -0.39 3.80 1.76
C SER A 240 -0.29 5.29 1.47
N TYR A 241 -1.22 5.77 0.65
CA TYR A 241 -1.33 7.18 0.27
C TYR A 241 -2.16 8.00 1.28
N LEU A 242 -2.64 7.40 2.37
CA LEU A 242 -3.39 8.11 3.42
C LEU A 242 -2.49 8.77 4.46
N TYR A 243 -1.25 8.29 4.61
CA TYR A 243 -0.31 8.78 5.62
C TYR A 243 0.89 9.52 5.01
N THR A 244 0.69 10.12 3.83
CA THR A 244 1.69 10.95 3.17
C THR A 244 1.58 12.41 3.59
N VAL A 245 2.66 13.17 3.44
CA VAL A 245 2.66 14.61 3.69
C VAL A 245 1.64 15.31 2.80
N GLU A 246 1.53 14.91 1.53
CA GLU A 246 0.56 15.45 0.59
C GLU A 246 -0.88 15.17 1.03
N ALA A 247 -1.16 13.96 1.52
CA ALA A 247 -2.47 13.62 2.10
C ALA A 247 -2.80 14.50 3.31
N PHE A 248 -1.85 14.67 4.23
CA PHE A 248 -2.07 15.51 5.41
C PHE A 248 -2.28 16.96 5.00
N SER A 249 -1.50 17.50 4.07
CA SER A 249 -1.71 18.85 3.53
C SER A 249 -3.11 19.01 2.93
N ALA A 250 -3.59 18.02 2.17
CA ALA A 250 -4.96 18.04 1.62
C ALA A 250 -6.02 17.98 2.73
N PHE A 251 -5.85 17.11 3.75
CA PHE A 251 -6.78 17.06 4.88
C PHE A 251 -6.85 18.40 5.60
N LEU A 252 -5.70 19.00 5.92
CA LEU A 252 -5.64 20.30 6.59
C LEU A 252 -6.26 21.43 5.76
N ALA A 253 -6.13 21.40 4.43
CA ALA A 253 -6.75 22.37 3.53
C ALA A 253 -8.30 22.31 3.53
N HIS A 254 -8.87 21.14 3.84
CA HIS A 254 -10.31 20.88 3.92
C HIS A 254 -10.88 21.05 5.34
N LEU A 255 -10.08 21.51 6.30
CA LEU A 255 -10.59 21.91 7.59
C LEU A 255 -11.26 23.30 7.52
N GLN A 256 -12.25 23.48 8.36
CA GLN A 256 -12.71 24.81 8.78
C GLN A 256 -11.61 25.53 9.57
N THR A 257 -11.70 26.86 9.76
CA THR A 257 -10.65 27.65 10.43
C THR A 257 -10.25 27.11 11.81
N ASN A 258 -11.21 26.61 12.58
CA ASN A 258 -10.99 26.00 13.90
C ASN A 258 -11.05 24.47 13.89
N GLY A 259 -10.99 23.87 12.71
CA GLY A 259 -11.10 22.43 12.54
C GLY A 259 -9.87 21.67 13.01
N ILE A 260 -10.04 20.38 13.26
CA ILE A 260 -9.02 19.48 13.78
C ILE A 260 -8.87 18.28 12.84
N LEU A 261 -7.62 17.92 12.52
CA LEU A 261 -7.28 16.61 11.97
C LEU A 261 -6.88 15.70 13.15
N ALA A 262 -7.58 14.58 13.31
CA ALA A 262 -7.32 13.60 14.36
C ALA A 262 -6.90 12.27 13.73
N ILE A 263 -5.70 11.80 14.07
CA ILE A 263 -5.14 10.55 13.54
C ILE A 263 -4.77 9.62 14.68
N THR A 264 -5.35 8.43 14.68
CA THR A 264 -5.14 7.43 15.74
C THR A 264 -4.48 6.18 15.17
N ARG A 265 -3.37 5.80 15.77
CA ARG A 265 -2.57 4.62 15.42
C ARG A 265 -2.32 3.75 16.65
N TRP A 266 -1.88 2.52 16.43
CA TRP A 266 -1.47 1.61 17.49
C TRP A 266 -0.23 2.17 18.22
N ALA A 267 -0.28 2.16 19.55
CA ALA A 267 0.88 2.45 20.37
C ALA A 267 1.87 1.28 20.25
N GLN A 268 3.14 1.60 20.02
CA GLN A 268 4.22 0.62 19.94
C GLN A 268 5.35 1.06 20.86
N HIS A 269 6.07 0.09 21.42
CA HIS A 269 7.22 0.34 22.27
C HIS A 269 8.43 -0.43 21.72
N PRO A 270 9.44 0.26 21.15
CA PRO A 270 9.55 1.72 21.00
C PRO A 270 8.57 2.33 19.99
N PRO A 271 8.28 3.63 20.11
CA PRO A 271 7.32 4.33 19.25
C PRO A 271 7.70 4.33 17.77
N ARG A 272 6.73 4.08 16.89
CA ARG A 272 6.90 4.02 15.43
C ARG A 272 5.80 4.76 14.68
N ASP A 273 4.61 4.16 14.58
CA ASP A 273 3.47 4.73 13.85
C ASP A 273 3.15 6.16 14.32
N ALA A 274 2.94 6.36 15.62
CA ALA A 274 2.55 7.65 16.20
C ALA A 274 3.60 8.74 15.98
N LEU A 275 4.90 8.41 16.13
CA LEU A 275 5.99 9.35 15.84
C LEU A 275 6.08 9.69 14.36
N LYS A 276 5.87 8.72 13.47
CA LYS A 276 5.86 8.97 12.03
C LYS A 276 4.66 9.83 11.62
N VAL A 277 3.48 9.61 12.20
CA VAL A 277 2.31 10.52 12.04
C VAL A 277 2.67 11.93 12.50
N PHE A 278 3.29 12.08 13.68
CA PHE A 278 3.69 13.38 14.22
C PHE A 278 4.71 14.09 13.32
N ALA A 279 5.74 13.37 12.86
CA ALA A 279 6.70 13.88 11.89
C ALA A 279 6.05 14.30 10.57
N THR A 280 5.11 13.50 10.04
CA THR A 280 4.36 13.83 8.83
C THR A 280 3.51 15.09 9.04
N ALA A 281 2.89 15.25 10.22
CA ALA A 281 2.12 16.45 10.56
C ALA A 281 3.00 17.71 10.66
N ILE A 282 4.19 17.61 11.24
CA ILE A 282 5.19 18.70 11.26
C ILE A 282 5.47 19.16 9.83
N GLN A 283 5.88 18.22 8.96
CA GLN A 283 6.26 18.57 7.59
C GLN A 283 5.06 19.09 6.76
N ALA A 284 3.85 18.58 7.01
CA ALA A 284 2.64 19.07 6.34
C ALA A 284 2.30 20.52 6.75
N LEU A 285 2.47 20.87 8.03
CA LEU A 285 2.29 22.24 8.52
C LEU A 285 3.37 23.19 7.97
N GLU A 286 4.62 22.77 7.93
CA GLU A 286 5.73 23.54 7.35
C GLU A 286 5.50 23.84 5.87
N ARG A 287 5.00 22.86 5.10
CA ARG A 287 4.63 23.07 3.69
C ARG A 287 3.50 24.09 3.50
N LEU A 288 2.62 24.24 4.48
CA LEU A 288 1.59 25.28 4.52
C LEU A 288 2.12 26.62 5.06
N GLY A 289 3.41 26.72 5.39
CA GLY A 289 4.03 27.92 5.96
C GLY A 289 3.63 28.19 7.41
N LEU A 290 3.19 27.16 8.15
CA LEU A 290 2.73 27.27 9.53
C LEU A 290 3.77 26.70 10.51
N ASP A 291 3.95 27.36 11.65
CA ASP A 291 4.78 26.86 12.75
C ASP A 291 4.13 25.62 13.39
N PRO A 292 4.77 24.43 13.39
CA PRO A 292 4.16 23.21 13.88
C PRO A 292 3.91 23.18 15.38
N ALA A 293 4.82 23.75 16.18
CA ALA A 293 4.86 23.54 17.62
C ALA A 293 3.55 23.89 18.35
N PRO A 294 2.90 25.07 18.14
CA PRO A 294 1.66 25.45 18.83
C PRO A 294 0.40 24.79 18.25
N ARG A 295 0.52 23.98 17.19
CA ARG A 295 -0.62 23.43 16.42
C ARG A 295 -0.83 21.93 16.61
N LEU A 296 0.03 21.29 17.39
CA LEU A 296 0.04 19.85 17.60
C LEU A 296 -0.29 19.50 19.05
N ALA A 297 -1.03 18.41 19.25
CA ALA A 297 -1.19 17.77 20.55
C ALA A 297 -1.17 16.25 20.36
N ALA A 298 -0.67 15.51 21.33
CA ALA A 298 -0.65 14.06 21.23
C ALA A 298 -0.80 13.37 22.59
N ILE A 299 -1.68 12.37 22.60
CA ILE A 299 -2.00 11.56 23.77
C ILE A 299 -1.89 10.07 23.43
N ARG A 300 -1.69 9.23 24.44
CA ARG A 300 -1.67 7.77 24.29
C ARG A 300 -2.38 7.05 25.43
N SER A 301 -2.90 5.88 25.09
CA SER A 301 -3.34 4.83 26.01
C SER A 301 -2.30 3.70 26.02
N TRP A 302 -2.63 2.58 26.65
CA TRP A 302 -1.83 1.35 26.61
C TRP A 302 -1.79 0.67 25.23
N ALA A 303 -2.70 1.01 24.30
CA ALA A 303 -2.78 0.35 22.99
C ALA A 303 -2.88 1.31 21.79
N THR A 304 -3.27 2.56 21.98
CA THR A 304 -3.44 3.54 20.89
C THR A 304 -2.77 4.86 21.23
N SER A 305 -2.41 5.61 20.19
CA SER A 305 -1.94 6.98 20.30
C SER A 305 -2.65 7.84 19.27
N THR A 306 -3.10 9.02 19.70
CA THR A 306 -3.82 9.98 18.87
C THR A 306 -3.01 11.27 18.76
N VAL A 307 -2.74 11.68 17.52
CA VAL A 307 -2.13 12.97 17.18
C VAL A 307 -3.23 13.89 16.64
N LEU A 308 -3.33 15.08 17.22
CA LEU A 308 -4.22 16.15 16.79
C LEU A 308 -3.44 17.26 16.12
N VAL A 309 -3.98 17.77 15.01
CA VAL A 309 -3.46 18.92 14.30
C VAL A 309 -4.56 19.97 14.18
N LYS A 310 -4.33 21.16 14.74
CA LYS A 310 -5.25 22.31 14.65
C LYS A 310 -4.54 23.49 13.97
N PRO A 311 -4.76 23.74 12.66
CA PRO A 311 -4.02 24.77 11.90
C PRO A 311 -4.07 26.19 12.48
N SER A 312 -5.16 26.55 13.17
CA SER A 312 -5.32 27.84 13.86
C SER A 312 -4.47 27.99 15.13
N GLY A 313 -3.86 26.90 15.62
CA GLY A 313 -3.17 26.85 16.90
C GLY A 313 -4.08 26.38 18.04
N LEU A 314 -3.47 25.77 19.05
CA LEU A 314 -4.15 25.38 20.28
C LEU A 314 -4.20 26.59 21.23
N SER A 315 -5.41 26.98 21.63
CA SER A 315 -5.65 28.02 22.63
C SER A 315 -5.36 27.50 24.04
N GLU A 316 -5.16 28.41 25.01
CA GLU A 316 -5.04 28.04 26.43
C GLU A 316 -6.22 27.20 26.93
N SER A 317 -7.44 27.48 26.46
CA SER A 317 -8.61 26.64 26.76
C SER A 317 -8.53 25.24 26.15
N ASP A 318 -7.95 25.10 24.94
CA ASP A 318 -7.72 23.79 24.35
C ASP A 318 -6.70 23.00 25.19
N LEU A 319 -5.59 23.64 25.58
CA LEU A 319 -4.55 23.02 26.40
C LEU A 319 -5.11 22.54 27.75
N ALA A 320 -5.92 23.36 28.41
CA ALA A 320 -6.57 23.01 29.67
C ALA A 320 -7.58 21.85 29.52
N SER A 321 -8.36 21.85 28.43
CA SER A 321 -9.31 20.77 28.11
C SER A 321 -8.58 19.46 27.82
N ILE A 322 -7.48 19.49 27.06
CA ILE A 322 -6.66 18.30 26.76
C ILE A 322 -6.10 17.69 28.06
N ARG A 323 -5.52 18.52 28.94
CA ARG A 323 -4.97 18.06 30.23
C ARG A 323 -6.07 17.44 31.10
N THR A 324 -7.23 18.08 31.17
CA THR A 324 -8.38 17.58 31.96
C THR A 324 -8.91 16.27 31.40
N PHE A 325 -9.05 16.18 30.06
CA PHE A 325 -9.51 14.97 29.38
C PHE A 325 -8.58 13.79 29.66
N ALA A 326 -7.27 13.99 29.47
CA ALA A 326 -6.25 12.96 29.69
C ALA A 326 -6.20 12.51 31.16
N ALA A 327 -6.24 13.45 32.11
CA ALA A 327 -6.21 13.13 33.53
C ALA A 327 -7.44 12.33 34.00
N ARG A 328 -8.64 12.68 33.53
CA ARG A 328 -9.89 11.97 33.89
C ARG A 328 -9.96 10.55 33.31
N ARG A 329 -9.28 10.30 32.19
CA ARG A 329 -9.31 9.04 31.45
C ARG A 329 -8.00 8.26 31.54
N PHE A 330 -7.10 8.63 32.44
CA PHE A 330 -5.80 7.95 32.61
C PHE A 330 -5.02 7.76 31.29
N PHE A 331 -5.07 8.77 30.42
CA PHE A 331 -4.26 8.83 29.21
C PHE A 331 -3.01 9.66 29.47
N ASP A 332 -1.91 9.27 28.84
CA ASP A 332 -0.65 9.98 28.94
C ASP A 332 -0.54 11.04 27.85
N LEU A 333 -0.14 12.24 28.26
CA LEU A 333 0.32 13.27 27.35
C LEU A 333 1.75 12.94 26.95
N TRP A 334 2.03 12.94 25.65
CA TRP A 334 3.40 12.83 25.15
C TRP A 334 3.80 14.00 24.25
N TYR A 335 2.83 14.81 23.81
CA TYR A 335 3.13 16.13 23.26
C TYR A 335 2.01 17.13 23.56
N LEU A 336 2.40 18.31 24.05
CA LEU A 336 1.56 19.49 24.17
C LEU A 336 2.48 20.72 24.26
N PRO A 337 2.12 21.89 23.71
CA PRO A 337 2.91 23.11 23.89
C PRO A 337 3.18 23.38 25.38
N GLY A 338 4.45 23.53 25.74
CA GLY A 338 4.88 23.76 27.12
C GLY A 338 4.73 22.56 28.06
N LEU A 339 4.61 21.33 27.56
CA LEU A 339 4.59 20.12 28.39
C LEU A 339 5.95 19.87 29.05
N ALA A 340 5.98 19.72 30.38
CA ALA A 340 7.16 19.29 31.11
C ALA A 340 7.28 17.77 31.12
N GLU A 341 8.50 17.23 31.09
CA GLU A 341 8.74 15.77 31.11
C GLU A 341 8.11 15.09 32.34
N ALA A 342 8.10 15.77 33.49
CA ALA A 342 7.51 15.28 34.73
C ALA A 342 5.97 15.09 34.67
N ASP A 343 5.30 15.71 33.70
CA ASP A 343 3.86 15.56 33.48
C ASP A 343 3.52 14.44 32.49
N THR A 344 4.54 13.75 31.95
CA THR A 344 4.38 12.64 30.99
C THR A 344 4.46 11.28 31.68
N ASN A 345 4.06 10.21 30.98
CA ASN A 345 4.25 8.83 31.43
C ASN A 345 3.75 8.59 32.88
N ARG A 346 2.50 8.96 33.16
CA ARG A 346 1.88 8.92 34.50
C ARG A 346 0.99 7.70 34.72
N TYR A 347 0.32 7.22 33.68
CA TYR A 347 -0.74 6.20 33.79
C TYR A 347 -0.33 4.89 33.12
N ASN A 348 0.09 4.94 31.86
CA ASN A 348 0.57 3.79 31.08
C ASN A 348 2.10 3.81 31.11
N LEU A 349 2.65 3.38 32.25
CA LEU A 349 4.07 3.47 32.58
C LEU A 349 4.93 2.62 31.63
N VAL A 350 5.92 3.26 31.02
CA VAL A 350 7.04 2.63 30.32
C VAL A 350 8.36 3.05 30.97
N ASP A 351 9.44 2.32 30.71
CA ASP A 351 10.75 2.56 31.34
C ASP A 351 11.27 3.99 31.13
N GLU A 352 11.08 4.55 29.94
CA GLU A 352 11.47 5.92 29.61
C GLU A 352 10.40 6.63 28.77
N PRO A 353 10.16 7.94 28.96
CA PRO A 353 9.20 8.73 28.17
C PRO A 353 9.72 9.03 26.75
N VAL A 354 10.02 7.97 25.98
CA VAL A 354 10.63 8.05 24.64
C VAL A 354 9.77 8.88 23.69
N ASP A 355 8.44 8.75 23.72
CA ASP A 355 7.52 9.53 22.87
C ASP A 355 7.70 11.04 23.06
N PHE A 356 7.81 11.50 24.31
CA PHE A 356 7.97 12.92 24.63
C PHE A 356 9.31 13.46 24.14
N ARG A 357 10.41 12.78 24.48
CA ARG A 357 11.76 13.20 24.07
C ARG A 357 11.89 13.23 22.54
N ALA A 358 11.35 12.20 21.88
CA ALA A 358 11.32 12.12 20.43
C ALA A 358 10.51 13.27 19.80
N ALA A 359 9.36 13.64 20.37
CA ALA A 359 8.56 14.76 19.88
C ALA A 359 9.31 16.11 19.99
N GLN A 360 10.03 16.34 21.09
CA GLN A 360 10.85 17.54 21.29
C GLN A 360 12.02 17.60 20.29
N GLU A 361 12.70 16.48 20.07
CA GLU A 361 13.82 16.40 19.13
C GLU A 361 13.35 16.56 17.68
N LEU A 362 12.19 15.97 17.31
CA LEU A 362 11.58 16.13 15.98
C LEU A 362 11.26 17.59 15.64
N LEU A 363 10.93 18.43 16.63
CA LEU A 363 10.64 19.86 16.42
C LEU A 363 11.90 20.73 16.37
N SER A 364 13.01 20.27 16.95
CA SER A 364 14.24 21.07 17.11
C SER A 364 15.34 20.68 16.13
N ASP A 365 15.60 19.37 15.94
CA ASP A 365 16.52 18.82 14.95
C ASP A 365 15.95 17.53 14.31
N PRO A 366 14.96 17.66 13.41
CA PRO A 366 14.33 16.50 12.77
C PRO A 366 15.34 15.61 12.03
N GLU A 367 16.33 16.19 11.33
CA GLU A 367 17.31 15.43 10.54
C GLU A 367 18.31 14.66 11.42
N GLY A 368 18.75 15.24 12.53
CA GLY A 368 19.53 14.56 13.56
C GLY A 368 18.77 13.36 14.14
N PHE A 369 17.52 13.59 14.56
CA PHE A 369 16.67 12.55 15.12
C PHE A 369 16.45 11.40 14.12
N TYR A 370 16.11 11.70 12.86
CA TYR A 370 15.90 10.66 11.84
C TYR A 370 17.13 9.80 11.59
N ARG A 371 18.34 10.32 11.79
CA ARG A 371 19.58 9.53 11.65
C ARG A 371 19.82 8.67 12.89
N ALA A 372 19.65 9.23 14.08
CA ALA A 372 19.97 8.58 15.36
C ALA A 372 18.94 7.53 15.80
N TYR A 373 17.65 7.75 15.54
CA TYR A 373 16.58 6.89 16.05
C TYR A 373 16.64 5.45 15.50
N LEU A 374 16.20 4.46 16.28
CA LEU A 374 16.31 3.03 15.93
C LEU A 374 15.54 2.66 14.65
N PHE A 375 14.40 3.32 14.42
CA PHE A 375 13.46 3.05 13.34
C PHE A 375 13.37 4.19 12.32
N ASN A 376 12.91 3.89 11.11
CA ASN A 376 12.64 4.86 10.06
C ASN A 376 11.28 5.54 10.25
N VAL A 377 11.28 6.64 10.99
CA VAL A 377 10.10 7.49 11.24
C VAL A 377 10.09 8.77 10.39
N ARG A 378 10.89 8.81 9.32
CA ARG A 378 10.84 9.91 8.34
C ARG A 378 9.43 9.98 7.72
N PRO A 379 8.87 11.18 7.49
CA PRO A 379 7.58 11.34 6.82
C PRO A 379 7.51 10.58 5.49
N ALA A 380 6.36 9.95 5.21
CA ALA A 380 6.09 9.36 3.91
C ALA A 380 5.59 10.43 2.93
N SER A 381 5.90 10.29 1.65
CA SER A 381 5.40 11.16 0.58
C SER A 381 4.68 10.34 -0.48
N ASP A 382 3.95 10.98 -1.39
CA ASP A 382 3.34 10.29 -2.54
C ASP A 382 4.40 9.61 -3.44
N ASP A 383 5.65 10.10 -3.46
CA ASP A 383 6.77 9.43 -4.14
C ASP A 383 7.34 8.24 -3.35
N ARG A 384 7.18 8.22 -2.03
CA ARG A 384 7.63 7.14 -1.15
C ARG A 384 6.51 6.79 -0.15
N PRO A 385 5.40 6.18 -0.62
CA PRO A 385 4.18 5.98 0.18
C PRO A 385 4.27 4.77 1.13
N TYR A 386 5.45 4.51 1.70
CA TYR A 386 5.70 3.34 2.56
C TYR A 386 5.66 3.74 4.03
N PHE A 387 4.45 4.03 4.52
CA PHE A 387 4.25 4.45 5.90
C PHE A 387 4.69 3.36 6.90
N PHE A 388 4.41 2.09 6.62
CA PHE A 388 4.74 0.96 7.50
C PHE A 388 6.18 0.44 7.37
N HIS A 389 7.06 1.16 6.66
CA HIS A 389 8.47 0.81 6.56
C HIS A 389 9.30 1.52 7.64
N PHE A 390 9.54 0.83 8.75
CA PHE A 390 10.31 1.30 9.91
C PHE A 390 11.69 0.64 10.00
N LEU A 391 11.97 -0.48 9.32
CA LEU A 391 13.29 -1.12 9.38
C LEU A 391 14.38 -0.26 8.70
N LYS A 392 15.51 -0.05 9.38
CA LYS A 392 16.73 0.48 8.78
C LYS A 392 17.75 -0.63 8.61
N TRP A 393 18.29 -0.78 7.41
CA TRP A 393 19.38 -1.73 7.15
C TRP A 393 20.61 -1.52 8.04
N THR A 394 20.87 -0.27 8.46
CA THR A 394 21.97 0.07 9.36
C THR A 394 21.74 -0.37 10.81
N THR A 395 20.49 -0.46 11.26
CA THR A 395 20.16 -0.89 12.63
C THR A 395 19.82 -2.38 12.72
N LEU A 396 19.61 -3.05 11.59
CA LEU A 396 19.29 -4.47 11.53
C LEU A 396 20.31 -5.35 12.30
N PRO A 397 21.65 -5.21 12.17
CA PRO A 397 22.57 -6.03 12.95
C PRO A 397 22.40 -5.87 14.46
N LYS A 398 22.10 -4.65 14.93
CA LYS A 398 21.82 -4.36 16.35
C LYS A 398 20.52 -5.04 16.81
N LEU A 399 19.45 -4.87 16.02
CA LEU A 399 18.16 -5.55 16.26
C LEU A 399 18.31 -7.08 16.27
N LEU A 400 19.16 -7.63 15.41
CA LEU A 400 19.44 -9.06 15.33
C LEU A 400 20.31 -9.56 16.51
N SER A 401 21.27 -8.75 17.00
CA SER A 401 22.11 -9.14 18.13
C SER A 401 21.36 -9.17 19.47
N GLU A 402 20.28 -8.39 19.58
CA GLU A 402 19.40 -8.34 20.76
C GLU A 402 18.24 -9.36 20.69
N LEU A 403 18.23 -10.25 19.67
CA LEU A 403 17.16 -11.22 19.38
C LEU A 403 16.79 -12.26 20.46
N PRO A 404 17.61 -12.63 21.48
CA PRO A 404 17.17 -13.67 22.40
C PRO A 404 16.00 -13.26 23.31
N GLY A 405 15.54 -12.00 23.31
CA GLY A 405 14.36 -11.58 24.09
C GLY A 405 13.71 -10.28 23.60
N ALA A 406 12.39 -10.20 23.73
CA ALA A 406 11.51 -9.04 23.52
C ALA A 406 11.38 -8.41 22.10
N TRP A 407 12.40 -8.46 21.25
CA TRP A 407 12.41 -7.71 19.98
C TRP A 407 12.14 -8.52 18.71
N ALA A 408 12.08 -9.86 18.80
CA ALA A 408 11.82 -10.72 17.64
C ALA A 408 10.46 -10.46 16.94
N PRO A 409 9.35 -10.15 17.64
CA PRO A 409 8.09 -9.76 16.99
C PRO A 409 8.12 -8.36 16.38
N GLN A 410 9.12 -7.54 16.73
CA GLN A 410 9.22 -6.14 16.36
C GLN A 410 9.97 -5.90 15.05
N VAL A 411 10.72 -6.90 14.58
CA VAL A 411 11.44 -6.84 13.30
C VAL A 411 10.44 -6.99 12.16
N GLU A 412 10.50 -6.08 11.18
CA GLU A 412 9.70 -6.15 9.96
C GLU A 412 10.20 -7.29 9.06
N TRP A 413 9.82 -8.52 9.40
CA TRP A 413 10.27 -9.72 8.70
C TRP A 413 9.91 -9.69 7.21
N GLY A 414 8.87 -8.96 6.80
CA GLY A 414 8.54 -8.72 5.39
C GLY A 414 9.71 -8.17 4.59
N THR A 415 10.38 -7.11 5.06
CA THR A 415 11.52 -6.51 4.36
C THR A 415 12.75 -7.42 4.39
N VAL A 416 12.99 -8.13 5.49
CA VAL A 416 14.10 -9.11 5.60
C VAL A 416 13.90 -10.27 4.62
N LEU A 417 12.68 -10.79 4.53
CA LEU A 417 12.31 -11.86 3.61
C LEU A 417 12.45 -11.43 2.15
N GLN A 418 12.15 -10.17 1.82
CA GLN A 418 12.41 -9.63 0.48
C GLN A 418 13.90 -9.57 0.17
N GLY A 419 14.73 -9.16 1.13
CA GLY A 419 16.19 -9.21 0.99
C GLY A 419 16.71 -10.64 0.77
N ALA A 420 16.19 -11.60 1.54
CA ALA A 420 16.51 -13.02 1.36
C ALA A 420 16.04 -13.55 -0.01
N THR A 421 14.86 -13.12 -0.46
CA THR A 421 14.31 -13.47 -1.79
C THR A 421 15.17 -12.89 -2.91
N LEU A 422 15.71 -11.67 -2.74
CA LEU A 422 16.66 -11.09 -3.69
C LEU A 422 17.94 -11.93 -3.77
N LEU A 423 18.52 -12.31 -2.62
CA LEU A 423 19.70 -13.17 -2.58
C LEU A 423 19.43 -14.53 -3.24
N GLN A 424 18.28 -15.14 -2.97
CA GLN A 424 17.86 -16.40 -3.60
C GLN A 424 17.68 -16.22 -5.12
N ALA A 425 17.03 -15.14 -5.57
CA ALA A 425 16.83 -14.85 -6.99
C ALA A 425 18.15 -14.59 -7.71
N LEU A 426 19.09 -13.88 -7.06
CA LEU A 426 20.45 -13.66 -7.58
C LEU A 426 21.23 -14.97 -7.64
N ALA A 427 21.20 -15.80 -6.60
CA ALA A 427 21.88 -17.09 -6.59
C ALA A 427 21.32 -18.04 -7.66
N ALA A 428 19.99 -18.17 -7.73
CA ALA A 428 19.32 -18.96 -8.75
C ALA A 428 19.61 -18.39 -10.16
N GLY A 429 19.60 -17.07 -10.30
CA GLY A 429 19.89 -16.40 -11.56
C GLY A 429 21.33 -16.58 -12.04
N LEU A 430 22.31 -16.44 -11.14
CA LEU A 430 23.71 -16.72 -11.42
C LEU A 430 23.90 -18.19 -11.80
N LEU A 431 23.28 -19.13 -11.07
CA LEU A 431 23.33 -20.55 -11.41
C LEU A 431 22.72 -20.79 -12.80
N ILE A 432 21.50 -20.31 -13.07
CA ILE A 432 20.80 -20.54 -14.34
C ILE A 432 21.47 -19.82 -15.52
N ILE A 433 22.15 -18.68 -15.32
CA ILE A 433 22.84 -17.94 -16.39
C ILE A 433 24.26 -18.46 -16.63
N LEU A 434 25.05 -18.66 -15.56
CA LEU A 434 26.45 -19.08 -15.66
C LEU A 434 26.60 -20.56 -16.00
N PHE A 435 25.68 -21.42 -15.54
CA PHE A 435 25.77 -22.85 -15.80
C PHE A 435 25.67 -23.20 -17.30
N PRO A 436 24.73 -22.65 -18.10
CA PRO A 436 24.70 -22.85 -19.55
C PRO A 436 25.95 -22.32 -20.26
N LEU A 437 26.57 -21.23 -19.78
CA LEU A 437 27.83 -20.70 -20.33
C LEU A 437 29.00 -21.67 -20.18
N LEU A 438 29.00 -22.47 -19.11
CA LEU A 438 30.03 -23.49 -18.86
C LEU A 438 29.81 -24.75 -19.71
N LEU A 439 28.56 -25.08 -20.04
CA LEU A 439 28.20 -26.29 -20.79
C LEU A 439 28.16 -26.07 -22.32
N VAL A 440 27.77 -24.89 -22.79
CA VAL A 440 27.58 -24.61 -24.22
C VAL A 440 28.81 -23.90 -24.78
N GLY A 441 29.76 -24.69 -25.28
CA GLY A 441 31.02 -24.18 -25.83
C GLY A 441 30.85 -23.17 -26.98
N GLU A 442 29.74 -23.22 -27.72
CA GLU A 442 29.39 -22.26 -28.76
C GLU A 442 29.13 -20.84 -28.22
N VAL A 443 28.43 -20.72 -27.08
CA VAL A 443 28.20 -19.42 -26.43
C VAL A 443 29.52 -18.89 -25.88
N ARG A 444 30.31 -19.75 -25.21
CA ARG A 444 31.60 -19.38 -24.61
C ARG A 444 32.60 -18.80 -25.62
N ARG A 445 32.57 -19.30 -26.86
CA ARG A 445 33.45 -18.85 -27.97
C ARG A 445 32.87 -17.69 -28.76
N ALA A 446 31.62 -17.28 -28.51
CA ALA A 446 30.98 -16.20 -29.25
C ALA A 446 31.60 -14.84 -28.90
N ALA A 447 32.07 -14.13 -29.93
CA ALA A 447 32.58 -12.77 -29.77
C ALA A 447 31.46 -11.82 -29.30
N GLY A 448 31.73 -11.06 -28.23
CA GLY A 448 30.78 -10.07 -27.72
C GLY A 448 29.69 -10.61 -26.79
N GLN A 449 29.77 -11.88 -26.35
CA GLN A 449 28.80 -12.50 -25.42
C GLN A 449 28.49 -11.65 -24.17
N ILE A 450 29.50 -10.99 -23.59
CA ILE A 450 29.33 -10.12 -22.39
C ILE A 450 28.48 -8.89 -22.74
N ARG A 451 28.74 -8.24 -23.88
CA ARG A 451 27.96 -7.06 -24.31
C ARG A 451 26.52 -7.44 -24.63
N THR A 452 26.33 -8.59 -25.27
CA THR A 452 24.99 -9.16 -25.52
C THR A 452 24.26 -9.45 -24.21
N GLY A 453 24.91 -10.14 -23.27
CA GLY A 453 24.34 -10.42 -21.95
C GLY A 453 23.95 -9.14 -21.20
N LEU A 454 24.85 -8.15 -21.15
CA LEU A 454 24.58 -6.86 -20.51
C LEU A 454 23.42 -6.11 -21.17
N TYR A 455 23.33 -6.13 -22.50
CA TYR A 455 22.22 -5.52 -23.23
C TYR A 455 20.88 -6.15 -22.83
N PHE A 456 20.75 -7.47 -22.93
CA PHE A 456 19.50 -8.17 -22.62
C PHE A 456 19.16 -8.18 -21.12
N ALA A 457 20.17 -8.21 -20.24
CA ALA A 457 19.96 -8.03 -18.80
C ALA A 457 19.42 -6.64 -18.49
N ALA A 458 20.00 -5.60 -19.09
CA ALA A 458 19.54 -4.22 -18.93
C ALA A 458 18.13 -4.02 -19.47
N LEU A 459 17.77 -4.63 -20.60
CA LEU A 459 16.38 -4.62 -21.09
C LEU A 459 15.42 -5.25 -20.08
N GLY A 460 15.75 -6.44 -19.56
CA GLY A 460 14.90 -7.14 -18.58
C GLY A 460 14.73 -6.38 -17.26
N LEU A 461 15.82 -5.84 -16.71
CA LEU A 461 15.83 -5.04 -15.48
C LEU A 461 15.09 -3.71 -15.66
N GLY A 462 15.39 -2.97 -16.73
CA GLY A 462 14.77 -1.68 -17.01
C GLY A 462 13.27 -1.81 -17.27
N TYR A 463 12.86 -2.86 -18.00
CA TYR A 463 11.44 -3.08 -18.33
C TYR A 463 10.60 -3.25 -17.08
N ILE A 464 10.98 -4.21 -16.23
CA ILE A 464 10.19 -4.54 -15.03
C ILE A 464 10.21 -3.40 -14.01
N ALA A 465 11.33 -2.66 -13.89
CA ALA A 465 11.41 -1.52 -12.99
C ALA A 465 10.51 -0.36 -13.43
N LEU A 466 10.45 -0.03 -14.74
CA LEU A 466 9.53 0.99 -15.26
C LEU A 466 8.06 0.55 -15.18
N GLU A 467 7.78 -0.74 -15.43
CA GLU A 467 6.45 -1.30 -15.28
C GLU A 467 5.97 -1.21 -13.83
N ILE A 468 6.81 -1.62 -12.86
CA ILE A 468 6.51 -1.50 -11.43
C ILE A 468 6.31 -0.04 -11.02
N ALA A 469 7.17 0.88 -11.46
CA ALA A 469 7.02 2.30 -11.16
C ALA A 469 5.65 2.83 -11.62
N LEU A 470 5.19 2.41 -12.80
CA LEU A 470 3.88 2.80 -13.32
C LEU A 470 2.74 2.14 -12.57
N ILE A 471 2.85 0.85 -12.23
CA ILE A 471 1.86 0.17 -11.36
C ILE A 471 1.67 0.97 -10.07
N GLN A 472 2.77 1.36 -9.41
CA GLN A 472 2.73 2.05 -8.12
C GLN A 472 2.06 3.42 -8.21
N ARG A 473 2.38 4.22 -9.24
CA ARG A 473 1.69 5.52 -9.49
C ARG A 473 0.22 5.34 -9.83
N LEU A 474 -0.09 4.31 -10.63
CA LEU A 474 -1.47 3.98 -10.96
C LEU A 474 -2.26 3.45 -9.77
N THR A 475 -1.62 2.91 -8.72
CA THR A 475 -2.29 2.54 -7.47
C THR A 475 -2.96 3.74 -6.81
N LEU A 476 -2.29 4.90 -6.75
CA LEU A 476 -2.90 6.15 -6.28
C LEU A 476 -4.06 6.56 -7.20
N PHE A 477 -3.84 6.54 -8.52
CA PHE A 477 -4.85 7.01 -9.48
C PHE A 477 -6.12 6.14 -9.52
N LEU A 478 -5.95 4.82 -9.56
CA LEU A 478 -7.04 3.84 -9.63
C LEU A 478 -7.58 3.44 -8.25
N ALA A 479 -7.08 4.05 -7.17
CA ALA A 479 -7.52 3.86 -5.79
C ALA A 479 -7.36 2.43 -5.22
N HIS A 480 -6.85 1.46 -6.00
CA HIS A 480 -6.69 0.09 -5.54
C HIS A 480 -5.56 -0.66 -6.27
N PRO A 481 -4.68 -1.39 -5.57
CA PRO A 481 -3.55 -2.11 -6.19
C PRO A 481 -3.96 -3.15 -7.22
N ALA A 482 -5.08 -3.86 -7.00
CA ALA A 482 -5.51 -4.90 -7.94
C ALA A 482 -5.92 -4.31 -9.30
N TYR A 483 -6.61 -3.16 -9.31
CA TYR A 483 -6.98 -2.48 -10.55
C TYR A 483 -5.76 -1.88 -11.24
N ALA A 484 -4.84 -1.30 -10.48
CA ALA A 484 -3.59 -0.76 -11.01
C ALA A 484 -2.75 -1.85 -11.67
N PHE A 485 -2.52 -2.97 -10.98
CA PHE A 485 -1.79 -4.11 -11.51
C PHE A 485 -2.45 -4.67 -12.78
N ALA A 486 -3.76 -4.95 -12.74
CA ALA A 486 -4.47 -5.53 -13.88
C ALA A 486 -4.45 -4.60 -15.11
N THR A 487 -4.69 -3.31 -14.89
CA THR A 487 -4.72 -2.31 -15.97
C THR A 487 -3.33 -2.09 -16.55
N ALA A 488 -2.32 -1.94 -15.68
CA ALA A 488 -0.95 -1.72 -16.10
C ALA A 488 -0.42 -2.93 -16.87
N LEU A 489 -0.53 -4.14 -16.31
CA LEU A 489 -0.05 -5.37 -16.94
C LEU A 489 -0.73 -5.60 -18.30
N ALA A 490 -2.06 -5.44 -18.38
CA ALA A 490 -2.79 -5.58 -19.64
C ALA A 490 -2.32 -4.53 -20.68
N GLY A 491 -2.15 -3.28 -20.26
CA GLY A 491 -1.65 -2.20 -21.10
C GLY A 491 -0.23 -2.48 -21.60
N PHE A 492 0.70 -2.81 -20.70
CA PHE A 492 2.08 -3.11 -21.04
C PHE A 492 2.19 -4.29 -22.01
N LEU A 493 1.50 -5.40 -21.73
CA LEU A 493 1.50 -6.58 -22.61
C LEU A 493 0.92 -6.27 -23.99
N ALA A 494 -0.21 -5.58 -24.06
CA ALA A 494 -0.84 -5.23 -25.34
C ALA A 494 0.05 -4.29 -26.17
N TRP A 495 0.47 -3.17 -25.59
CA TRP A 495 1.22 -2.14 -26.28
C TRP A 495 2.66 -2.56 -26.60
N SER A 496 3.36 -3.25 -25.70
CA SER A 496 4.70 -3.78 -26.00
C SER A 496 4.66 -4.91 -27.03
N GLY A 497 3.61 -5.74 -27.05
CA GLY A 497 3.36 -6.71 -28.11
C GLY A 497 3.15 -6.05 -29.48
N LEU A 498 2.36 -4.97 -29.54
CA LEU A 498 2.20 -4.13 -30.73
C LEU A 498 3.52 -3.50 -31.17
N GLY A 499 4.31 -2.97 -30.22
CA GLY A 499 5.64 -2.42 -30.46
C GLY A 499 6.58 -3.47 -31.07
N SER A 500 6.61 -4.67 -30.50
CA SER A 500 7.40 -5.79 -30.99
C SER A 500 7.03 -6.18 -32.43
N ARG A 501 5.73 -6.20 -32.77
CA ARG A 501 5.28 -6.40 -34.16
C ARG A 501 5.72 -5.27 -35.09
N TRP A 502 5.64 -4.02 -34.63
CA TRP A 502 5.99 -2.85 -35.43
C TRP A 502 7.50 -2.71 -35.66
N SER A 503 8.32 -3.29 -34.79
CA SER A 503 9.79 -3.31 -34.93
C SER A 503 10.26 -3.79 -36.30
N ARG A 504 9.54 -4.73 -36.94
CA ARG A 504 9.86 -5.26 -38.28
C ARG A 504 9.76 -4.24 -39.41
N ARG A 505 8.97 -3.18 -39.23
CA ARG A 505 8.75 -2.13 -40.26
C ARG A 505 9.64 -0.91 -40.03
N LEU A 506 10.23 -0.77 -38.84
CA LEU A 506 11.02 0.40 -38.46
C LEU A 506 12.51 0.12 -38.73
N ARG A 507 13.21 1.09 -39.35
CA ARG A 507 14.66 1.03 -39.57
C ARG A 507 15.46 1.52 -38.35
N LEU A 508 14.97 1.26 -37.14
CA LEU A 508 15.62 1.67 -35.90
C LEU A 508 16.68 0.63 -35.50
N SER A 509 17.83 1.11 -35.01
CA SER A 509 18.80 0.23 -34.35
C SER A 509 18.34 -0.12 -32.93
N PRO A 510 18.72 -1.27 -32.36
CA PRO A 510 18.47 -1.61 -30.95
C PRO A 510 18.96 -0.54 -29.99
N SER A 511 20.13 0.06 -30.26
CA SER A 511 20.64 1.20 -29.50
C SER A 511 19.78 2.45 -29.62
N GLY A 512 19.22 2.73 -30.80
CA GLY A 512 18.31 3.85 -31.01
C GLY A 512 16.97 3.64 -30.30
N ALA A 513 16.45 2.41 -30.33
CA ALA A 513 15.24 2.05 -29.61
C ALA A 513 15.42 2.17 -28.09
N ALA A 514 16.53 1.64 -27.53
CA ALA A 514 16.83 1.76 -26.11
C ALA A 514 17.04 3.22 -25.66
N LEU A 515 17.67 4.05 -26.51
CA LEU A 515 17.80 5.48 -26.24
C LEU A 515 16.43 6.18 -26.26
N LEU A 516 15.54 5.82 -27.19
CA LEU A 516 14.19 6.37 -27.23
C LEU A 516 13.39 6.01 -25.97
N VAL A 517 13.51 4.78 -25.46
CA VAL A 517 12.93 4.41 -24.15
C VAL A 517 13.47 5.31 -23.05
N THR A 518 14.79 5.51 -23.00
CA THR A 518 15.43 6.37 -21.99
C THR A 518 14.84 7.78 -22.02
N LEU A 519 14.74 8.39 -23.21
CA LEU A 519 14.22 9.74 -23.38
C LEU A 519 12.74 9.87 -23.01
N LEU A 520 11.93 8.83 -23.27
CA LEU A 520 10.51 8.80 -22.88
C LEU A 520 10.31 8.50 -21.40
N ALA A 521 11.16 7.67 -20.78
CA ALA A 521 11.03 7.29 -19.38
C ALA A 521 11.25 8.47 -18.42
N ILE A 522 12.12 9.43 -18.76
CA ILE A 522 12.42 10.60 -17.92
C ILE A 522 11.18 11.46 -17.62
N PRO A 523 10.42 11.97 -18.62
CA PRO A 523 9.23 12.77 -18.33
C PRO A 523 8.14 11.96 -17.61
N TYR A 524 7.98 10.67 -17.91
CA TYR A 524 7.09 9.78 -17.14
C TYR A 524 7.52 9.64 -15.68
N SER A 525 8.82 9.71 -15.39
CA SER A 525 9.34 9.60 -14.03
C SER A 525 9.17 10.89 -13.22
N LEU A 526 9.06 12.05 -13.89
CA LEU A 526 9.09 13.36 -13.24
C LEU A 526 7.72 14.07 -13.21
N TRP A 527 6.87 13.86 -14.23
CA TRP A 527 5.67 14.70 -14.44
C TRP A 527 4.36 13.92 -14.47
N LEU A 528 4.37 12.60 -14.29
CA LEU A 528 3.16 11.79 -14.39
C LEU A 528 2.10 12.21 -13.37
N ASP A 529 2.51 12.49 -12.13
CA ASP A 529 1.59 12.83 -11.04
C ASP A 529 0.84 14.13 -11.33
N ASN A 530 1.50 15.10 -11.97
CA ASN A 530 0.86 16.37 -12.37
C ASN A 530 -0.31 16.15 -13.36
N VAL A 531 -0.29 15.04 -14.09
CA VAL A 531 -1.38 14.66 -15.02
C VAL A 531 -2.45 13.83 -14.30
N LEU A 532 -2.05 12.95 -13.37
CA LEU A 532 -2.97 12.03 -12.69
C LEU A 532 -3.73 12.68 -11.54
N LEU A 533 -3.09 13.53 -10.74
CA LEU A 533 -3.68 14.15 -9.55
C LEU A 533 -4.98 14.93 -9.83
N PRO A 534 -5.07 15.79 -10.87
CA PRO A 534 -6.31 16.52 -11.16
C PRO A 534 -7.48 15.62 -11.58
N LEU A 535 -7.20 14.36 -11.94
CA LEU A 535 -8.17 13.40 -12.45
C LEU A 535 -8.56 12.34 -11.40
N LEU A 536 -8.15 12.51 -10.15
CA LEU A 536 -8.41 11.54 -9.07
C LEU A 536 -9.89 11.30 -8.78
N ALA A 537 -10.79 12.25 -9.05
CA ALA A 537 -12.23 12.04 -8.87
C ALA A 537 -12.93 11.44 -10.09
N ALA A 538 -12.21 11.17 -11.19
CA ALA A 538 -12.83 10.59 -12.38
C ALA A 538 -13.44 9.21 -12.09
N PRO A 539 -14.55 8.83 -12.76
CA PRO A 539 -15.10 7.48 -12.64
C PRO A 539 -14.09 6.40 -13.02
N LEU A 540 -14.15 5.24 -12.38
CA LEU A 540 -13.20 4.14 -12.56
C LEU A 540 -12.99 3.77 -14.05
N ALA A 541 -14.07 3.67 -14.83
CA ALA A 541 -13.98 3.34 -16.26
C ALA A 541 -13.13 4.35 -17.04
N LEU A 542 -13.28 5.64 -16.75
CA LEU A 542 -12.48 6.69 -17.37
C LEU A 542 -11.03 6.62 -16.90
N LYS A 543 -10.78 6.39 -15.60
CA LYS A 543 -9.43 6.19 -15.07
C LYS A 543 -8.71 5.03 -15.74
N VAL A 544 -9.38 3.89 -15.93
CA VAL A 544 -8.83 2.72 -16.63
C VAL A 544 -8.50 3.06 -18.08
N ALA A 545 -9.42 3.70 -18.81
CA ALA A 545 -9.17 4.10 -20.20
C ALA A 545 -7.99 5.07 -20.34
N LEU A 546 -7.92 6.08 -19.47
CA LEU A 546 -6.81 7.03 -19.44
C LEU A 546 -5.49 6.36 -19.09
N SER A 547 -5.49 5.41 -18.14
CA SER A 547 -4.29 4.65 -17.77
C SER A 547 -3.76 3.84 -18.96
N LEU A 548 -4.64 3.13 -19.69
CA LEU A 548 -4.26 2.36 -20.87
C LEU A 548 -3.69 3.25 -21.99
N LEU A 549 -4.26 4.44 -22.18
CA LEU A 549 -3.78 5.43 -23.15
C LEU A 549 -2.43 6.03 -22.73
N LEU A 550 -2.26 6.32 -21.44
CA LEU A 550 -1.04 6.86 -20.86
C LEU A 550 0.12 5.85 -20.93
N ILE A 551 -0.15 4.56 -20.74
CA ILE A 551 0.87 3.50 -20.88
C ILE A 551 1.33 3.35 -22.34
N ALA A 552 0.45 3.61 -23.30
CA ALA A 552 0.67 3.24 -24.70
C ALA A 552 1.99 3.74 -25.31
N PRO A 553 2.36 5.03 -25.22
CA PRO A 553 3.58 5.54 -25.86
C PRO A 553 4.84 4.87 -25.32
N LEU A 554 4.95 4.77 -23.99
CA LEU A 554 6.12 4.19 -23.33
C LEU A 554 6.21 2.68 -23.60
N ALA A 555 5.12 1.93 -23.40
CA ALA A 555 5.10 0.48 -23.59
C ALA A 555 5.31 0.06 -25.06
N LEU A 556 4.75 0.81 -26.03
CA LEU A 556 5.01 0.60 -27.45
C LEU A 556 6.50 0.67 -27.78
N VAL A 557 7.18 1.72 -27.30
CA VAL A 557 8.62 1.90 -27.54
C VAL A 557 9.44 0.86 -26.78
N MET A 558 9.07 0.52 -25.54
CA MET A 558 9.73 -0.53 -24.77
C MET A 558 9.62 -1.91 -25.41
N GLY A 559 8.62 -2.15 -26.27
CA GLY A 559 8.49 -3.38 -27.07
C GLY A 559 9.48 -3.51 -28.25
N LEU A 560 10.20 -2.44 -28.62
CA LEU A 560 11.09 -2.42 -29.78
C LEU A 560 12.49 -3.03 -29.56
N PRO A 561 13.23 -2.73 -28.46
CA PRO A 561 14.64 -3.08 -28.33
C PRO A 561 14.90 -4.60 -28.32
N PHE A 562 14.01 -5.37 -27.70
CA PHE A 562 14.17 -6.82 -27.56
C PHE A 562 14.17 -7.56 -28.92
N PRO A 563 13.13 -7.46 -29.77
CA PRO A 563 13.13 -8.13 -31.08
C PRO A 563 14.19 -7.58 -32.04
N LEU A 564 14.51 -6.28 -31.98
CA LEU A 564 15.61 -5.69 -32.76
C LEU A 564 16.98 -6.23 -32.34
N GLY A 565 17.18 -6.47 -31.05
CA GLY A 565 18.40 -7.11 -30.54
C GLY A 565 18.48 -8.57 -30.98
N LEU A 566 17.38 -9.31 -30.87
CA LEU A 566 17.33 -10.74 -31.20
C LEU A 566 17.54 -10.99 -32.70
N SER A 567 17.04 -10.12 -33.58
CA SER A 567 17.24 -10.24 -35.03
C SER A 567 18.72 -10.15 -35.44
N ARG A 568 19.55 -9.42 -34.69
CA ARG A 568 21.01 -9.39 -34.90
C ARG A 568 21.71 -10.69 -34.48
N LEU A 569 21.10 -11.44 -33.57
CA LEU A 569 21.61 -12.73 -33.09
C LEU A 569 21.04 -13.92 -33.87
N ALA A 570 20.18 -13.69 -34.87
CA ALA A 570 19.59 -14.74 -35.68
C ALA A 570 20.63 -15.73 -36.29
N PRO A 571 21.84 -15.32 -36.69
CA PRO A 571 22.88 -16.25 -37.15
C PRO A 571 23.48 -17.16 -36.06
N GLN A 572 23.24 -16.86 -34.77
CA GLN A 572 23.84 -17.55 -33.62
C GLN A 572 22.74 -18.05 -32.66
N PRO A 573 22.04 -19.16 -32.98
CA PRO A 573 20.85 -19.59 -32.26
C PRO A 573 21.10 -19.90 -30.78
N ALA A 574 22.27 -20.47 -30.43
CA ALA A 574 22.66 -20.73 -29.04
C ALA A 574 22.82 -19.43 -28.24
N LEU A 575 23.44 -18.40 -28.84
CA LEU A 575 23.60 -17.09 -28.20
C LEU A 575 22.27 -16.35 -28.06
N ALA A 576 21.37 -16.48 -29.06
CA ALA A 576 20.03 -15.92 -29.02
C ALA A 576 19.17 -16.54 -27.90
N ALA A 577 19.21 -17.88 -27.75
CA ALA A 577 18.51 -18.58 -26.66
C ALA A 577 19.05 -18.18 -25.28
N TRP A 578 20.37 -18.10 -25.14
CA TRP A 578 21.01 -17.63 -23.90
C TRP A 578 20.63 -16.18 -23.57
N ALA A 579 20.68 -15.27 -24.55
CA ALA A 579 20.29 -13.87 -24.38
C ALA A 579 18.84 -13.71 -23.91
N TRP A 580 17.92 -14.53 -24.42
CA TRP A 580 16.54 -14.56 -23.95
C TRP A 580 16.43 -15.03 -22.49
N GLY A 581 17.19 -16.06 -22.11
CA GLY A 581 17.28 -16.53 -20.73
C GLY A 581 17.85 -15.48 -19.76
N VAL A 582 18.89 -14.75 -20.18
CA VAL A 582 19.46 -13.62 -19.43
C VAL A 582 18.42 -12.55 -19.18
N ASN A 583 17.65 -12.15 -20.20
CA ASN A 583 16.56 -11.18 -20.04
C ASN A 583 15.52 -11.66 -19.01
N GLY A 584 15.05 -12.91 -19.14
CA GLY A 584 14.04 -13.47 -18.23
C GLY A 584 14.51 -13.51 -16.77
N CYS A 585 15.74 -13.96 -16.53
CA CYS A 585 16.33 -13.97 -15.20
C CYS A 585 16.52 -12.54 -14.64
N ALA A 586 17.00 -11.62 -15.48
CA ALA A 586 17.17 -10.22 -15.11
C ALA A 586 15.84 -9.57 -14.72
N SER A 587 14.73 -9.93 -15.37
CA SER A 587 13.39 -9.46 -14.97
C SER A 587 12.93 -10.02 -13.61
N VAL A 588 13.21 -11.29 -13.29
CA VAL A 588 12.87 -11.88 -11.97
C VAL A 588 13.65 -11.20 -10.84
N VAL A 589 14.96 -11.05 -11.01
CA VAL A 589 15.81 -10.31 -10.06
C VAL A 589 15.37 -8.85 -9.98
N GLY A 590 15.07 -8.25 -11.13
CA GLY A 590 14.61 -6.88 -11.26
C GLY A 590 13.32 -6.59 -10.53
N ALA A 591 12.35 -7.52 -10.51
CA ALA A 591 11.10 -7.34 -9.80
C ALA A 591 11.32 -7.15 -8.28
N VAL A 592 12.16 -8.00 -7.68
CA VAL A 592 12.48 -7.91 -6.24
C VAL A 592 13.36 -6.70 -5.95
N LEU A 593 14.36 -6.44 -6.80
CA LEU A 593 15.26 -5.30 -6.66
C LEU A 593 14.50 -3.98 -6.77
N ALA A 594 13.59 -3.85 -7.75
CA ALA A 594 12.77 -2.66 -7.96
C ALA A 594 11.95 -2.35 -6.70
N ALA A 595 11.24 -3.34 -6.14
CA ALA A 595 10.47 -3.15 -4.91
C ALA A 595 11.35 -2.62 -3.74
N LEU A 596 12.54 -3.21 -3.53
CA LEU A 596 13.47 -2.77 -2.49
C LEU A 596 14.02 -1.35 -2.75
N VAL A 597 14.33 -1.02 -4.01
CA VAL A 597 14.79 0.31 -4.41
C VAL A 597 13.67 1.34 -4.21
N ALA A 598 12.44 1.07 -4.65
CA ALA A 598 11.29 1.95 -4.45
C ALA A 598 11.06 2.26 -2.97
N VAL A 599 11.08 1.23 -2.10
CA VAL A 599 10.91 1.38 -0.65
C VAL A 599 12.00 2.24 -0.02
N SER A 600 13.23 2.18 -0.54
CA SER A 600 14.38 2.89 0.03
C SER A 600 14.59 4.31 -0.51
N THR A 601 14.39 4.53 -1.81
CA THR A 601 14.72 5.79 -2.50
C THR A 601 13.53 6.52 -3.11
N GLY A 602 12.34 5.92 -3.13
CA GLY A 602 11.16 6.46 -3.79
C GLY A 602 10.99 5.98 -5.25
N ILE A 603 9.77 6.13 -5.76
CA ILE A 603 9.30 5.62 -7.05
C ILE A 603 9.96 6.39 -8.21
N SER A 604 10.05 7.72 -8.11
CA SER A 604 10.70 8.58 -9.12
C SER A 604 12.17 8.24 -9.29
N THR A 605 12.91 8.11 -8.18
CA THR A 605 14.33 7.76 -8.21
C THR A 605 14.56 6.39 -8.82
N MET A 606 13.72 5.39 -8.48
CA MET A 606 13.77 4.07 -9.10
C MET A 606 13.51 4.14 -10.61
N ALA A 607 12.49 4.87 -11.05
CA ALA A 607 12.13 5.01 -12.45
C ALA A 607 13.23 5.72 -13.27
N LEU A 608 13.86 6.75 -12.70
CA LEU A 608 15.05 7.40 -13.28
C LEU A 608 16.24 6.43 -13.35
N GLY A 609 16.44 5.62 -12.31
CA GLY A 609 17.42 4.53 -12.33
C GLY A 609 17.17 3.55 -13.47
N ALA A 610 15.91 3.16 -13.70
CA ALA A 610 15.51 2.29 -14.81
C ALA A 610 15.76 2.94 -16.18
N ALA A 611 15.53 4.25 -16.33
CA ALA A 611 15.93 5.00 -17.52
C ALA A 611 17.46 4.93 -17.74
N GLY A 612 18.25 5.07 -16.66
CA GLY A 612 19.71 4.87 -16.69
C GLY A 612 20.13 3.46 -17.12
N VAL A 613 19.38 2.43 -16.70
CA VAL A 613 19.59 1.05 -17.16
C VAL A 613 19.30 0.89 -18.66
N TYR A 614 18.26 1.55 -19.20
CA TYR A 614 18.02 1.60 -20.64
C TYR A 614 19.11 2.37 -21.41
N LEU A 615 19.69 3.42 -20.82
CA LEU A 615 20.84 4.12 -21.38
C LEU A 615 22.05 3.19 -21.49
N LEU A 616 22.31 2.37 -20.45
CA LEU A 616 23.34 1.34 -20.47
C LEU A 616 23.09 0.34 -21.61
N ALA A 617 21.84 -0.10 -21.81
CA ALA A 617 21.48 -0.95 -22.95
C ALA A 617 21.77 -0.25 -24.29
N ALA A 618 21.47 1.05 -24.42
CA ALA A 618 21.77 1.80 -25.63
C ALA A 618 23.29 1.87 -25.91
N MET A 619 24.11 2.05 -24.88
CA MET A 619 25.57 2.12 -24.98
C MET A 619 26.19 0.77 -25.38
N THR A 620 25.75 -0.33 -24.75
CA THR A 620 26.27 -1.68 -25.04
C THR A 620 25.91 -2.15 -26.45
N ALA A 621 24.74 -1.75 -26.97
CA ALA A 621 24.29 -2.08 -28.32
C ALA A 621 24.96 -1.28 -29.46
N ARG A 622 25.62 -0.14 -29.17
CA ARG A 622 26.36 0.66 -30.17
C ARG A 622 27.67 0.01 -30.61
N GLY A 623 28.29 -0.77 -29.72
CA GLY A 623 29.60 -1.39 -29.95
C GLY A 623 29.58 -2.65 -30.82
N SER A 624 28.41 -3.16 -31.19
CA SER A 624 28.22 -4.32 -32.07
C SER A 624 27.89 -3.83 -33.49
N ARG A 625 28.90 -3.39 -34.25
CA ARG A 625 28.75 -3.21 -35.70
C ARG A 625 28.63 -4.60 -36.35
N PRO A 626 27.77 -4.77 -37.36
CA PRO A 626 27.82 -5.97 -38.19
C PRO A 626 29.20 -6.02 -38.84
N GLN A 627 29.89 -7.16 -38.74
CA GLN A 627 30.98 -7.43 -39.66
C GLN A 627 30.36 -7.41 -41.06
N SER A 628 30.70 -6.41 -41.86
CA SER A 628 30.47 -6.45 -43.29
C SER A 628 31.22 -7.66 -43.82
N GLY A 629 30.48 -8.74 -44.11
CA GLY A 629 31.00 -9.84 -44.91
C GLY A 629 31.40 -9.29 -46.27
N GLY A 630 32.68 -9.42 -46.60
CA GLY A 630 33.17 -9.36 -47.97
C GLY A 630 32.83 -10.64 -48.71
#